data_AF-A0A1Z4R0N2-F1
#
_entry.id   AF-A0A1Z4R0N2-F1
#
_cell.length_a   1.000
_cell.length_b   1.000
_cell.length_c   1.000
_cell.angle_alpha   90.00
_cell.angle_beta   90.00
_cell.angle_gamma   90.00
#
_symmetry.space_group_name_H-M   'P 1'
#
loop_
_entity.id
_entity.type
_entity.pdbx_description
1 polymer ?
#
loop_
_entity_poly.entity_id
_entity_poly.type
_entity_poly.pdbx_seq_one_letter_code
_entity_poly.pdbx_strand_id
1 'polypeptide(L)' 'MLKTIEGIYKNGKIELAETPQGITESRVFVTFLETKSTTWSEMIMQYKGVAESIIFESYRDELLPPNEIEF' A
#
# COMPACT_ATOMS: atom_id res chain seq x y z
N MET A 1 -18.48 -14.09 1.61
CA MET A 1 -17.28 -13.88 0.76
C MET A 1 -16.86 -12.42 0.93
N LEU A 2 -15.58 -12.16 1.21
CA LEU A 2 -15.07 -10.79 1.33
C LEU A 2 -14.93 -10.19 -0.08
N LYS A 3 -15.37 -8.95 -0.27
CA LYS A 3 -15.15 -8.17 -1.49
C LYS A 3 -14.33 -6.92 -1.12
N THR A 4 -13.33 -6.63 -1.92
CA THR A 4 -12.49 -5.42 -1.77
C THR A 4 -12.75 -4.53 -2.96
N ILE A 5 -13.11 -3.28 -2.70
CA ILE A 5 -13.34 -2.25 -3.71
C ILE A 5 -12.46 -1.05 -3.36
N GLU A 6 -11.73 -0.54 -4.35
CA GLU A 6 -10.97 0.70 -4.19
C GLU A 6 -11.91 1.89 -4.01
N GLY A 7 -11.50 2.86 -3.20
CA GLY A 7 -12.24 4.10 -3.05
C GLY A 7 -11.37 5.25 -2.60
N ILE A 8 -11.84 6.46 -2.84
CA ILE A 8 -11.16 7.70 -2.47
C ILE A 8 -11.88 8.31 -1.28
N TYR A 9 -11.15 8.59 -0.20
CA TYR A 9 -11.67 9.38 0.91
C TYR A 9 -11.47 10.88 0.65
N LYS A 10 -12.55 11.66 0.74
CA LYS A 10 -12.53 13.11 0.60
C LYS A 10 -13.61 13.74 1.47
N ASN A 11 -13.23 14.67 2.34
CA ASN A 11 -14.13 15.47 3.19
C ASN A 11 -15.15 14.62 3.99
N GLY A 12 -14.70 13.53 4.61
CA GLY A 12 -15.57 12.67 5.43
C GLY A 12 -16.43 11.69 4.62
N LYS A 13 -16.26 11.62 3.30
CA LYS A 13 -16.97 10.69 2.41
C LYS A 13 -15.98 9.76 1.71
N ILE A 14 -16.41 8.53 1.44
CA ILE A 14 -15.68 7.57 0.62
C ILE A 14 -16.45 7.38 -0.67
N GLU A 15 -15.82 7.68 -1.79
CA GLU A 15 -16.34 7.42 -3.13
C GLU A 15 -15.73 6.11 -3.63
N LEU A 16 -16.56 5.08 -3.81
CA LEU A 16 -16.13 3.78 -4.32
C LEU A 16 -15.88 3.86 -5.83
N ALA A 17 -14.82 3.22 -6.31
CA ALA A 17 -14.50 3.13 -7.74
C ALA A 17 -15.55 2.32 -8.52
N GLU A 18 -16.25 1.41 -7.85
CA GLU A 18 -17.35 0.65 -8.42
C GLU A 18 -18.48 0.39 -7.41
N THR A 19 -19.68 0.16 -7.92
CA THR A 19 -20.81 -0.23 -7.08
C THR A 19 -20.76 -1.75 -6.83
N PRO A 20 -20.73 -2.21 -5.56
CA PRO A 20 -20.74 -3.63 -5.27
C PRO A 20 -22.04 -4.29 -5.75
N GLN A 21 -21.94 -5.22 -6.70
CA GLN A 21 -23.10 -6.00 -7.13
C GLN A 21 -23.52 -7.02 -6.05
N GLY A 22 -24.85 -7.10 -5.84
CA GLY A 22 -25.47 -8.06 -4.92
C GLY A 22 -25.34 -7.72 -3.44
N ILE A 23 -24.97 -6.48 -3.10
CA ILE A 23 -24.88 -5.99 -1.72
C ILE A 23 -25.81 -4.79 -1.57
N THR A 24 -26.91 -4.98 -0.84
CA THR A 24 -27.83 -3.87 -0.49
C THR A 24 -27.38 -3.16 0.78
N GLU A 25 -26.88 -3.90 1.77
CA GLU A 25 -26.38 -3.38 3.04
C GLU A 25 -25.28 -4.31 3.57
N SER A 26 -24.20 -3.75 4.13
CA SER A 26 -23.14 -4.53 4.80
C SER A 26 -22.32 -3.66 5.75
N ARG A 27 -21.73 -4.28 6.78
CA ARG A 27 -20.79 -3.61 7.68
C ARG A 27 -19.41 -3.51 7.02
N VAL A 28 -18.84 -2.32 7.02
CA VAL A 28 -17.49 -2.04 6.47
C VAL A 28 -16.53 -1.58 7.56
N PHE A 29 -15.24 -1.88 7.38
CA PHE A 29 -14.14 -1.33 8.16
C PHE A 29 -13.28 -0.47 7.25
N VAL A 30 -12.90 0.71 7.72
CA VAL A 30 -12.07 1.65 6.97
C VAL A 30 -10.79 1.87 7.75
N THR A 31 -9.66 1.61 7.11
CA THR A 31 -8.33 1.86 7.67
C THR A 31 -7.65 2.91 6.82
N PHE A 32 -7.30 4.04 7.43
CA PHE A 32 -6.51 5.07 6.79
C PHE A 32 -5.04 4.74 6.93
N LEU A 33 -4.34 4.60 5.79
CA LEU A 33 -2.89 4.56 5.80
C LEU A 33 -2.40 6.00 5.90
N GLU A 34 -1.63 6.30 6.95
CA GLU A 34 -0.91 7.56 7.01
C GLU A 34 0.04 7.63 5.82
N THR A 35 -0.21 8.56 4.90
CA THR A 35 0.82 8.96 3.96
C THR A 35 1.89 9.66 4.80
N LYS A 36 2.92 8.93 5.22
CA LYS A 36 4.13 9.58 5.71
C LYS A 36 4.56 10.49 4.57
N SER A 37 4.49 11.80 4.77
CA SER A 37 5.11 12.71 3.84
C SER A 37 6.54 12.22 3.68
N THR A 38 6.95 11.92 2.45
CA THR A 38 8.36 11.65 2.16
C THR A 38 9.12 12.97 2.23
N THR A 39 8.94 13.72 3.31
CA THR A 39 9.86 14.75 3.74
C THR A 39 11.06 14.00 4.27
N TRP A 40 11.91 13.58 3.33
CA TRP A 40 13.28 13.25 3.65
C TRP A 40 13.84 14.36 4.53
N SER A 41 14.57 14.00 5.57
CA SER A 41 15.17 15.02 6.44
C SER A 41 16.01 15.97 5.59
N GLU A 42 16.07 17.24 5.98
CA GLU A 42 16.90 18.23 5.27
C GLU A 42 18.34 17.75 5.10
N MET A 43 18.84 16.96 6.05
CA MET A 43 20.13 16.28 6.00
C MET A 43 20.28 15.31 4.80
N ILE A 44 19.23 14.56 4.46
CA ILE A 44 19.22 13.66 3.29
C ILE A 44 19.10 14.49 2.00
N MET A 45 18.27 15.52 1.99
CA MET A 45 18.10 16.40 0.83
C MET A 45 19.33 17.26 0.52
N GLN A 46 20.11 17.61 1.54
CA GLN A 46 21.34 18.41 1.44
C GLN A 46 22.60 17.56 1.19
N TYR A 47 22.49 16.23 1.28
CA TYR A 47 23.60 15.33 1.02
C TYR A 47 23.95 15.31 -0.47
N LYS A 48 25.01 16.03 -0.86
CA LYS A 48 25.57 16.03 -2.23
C LYS A 48 26.48 14.82 -2.49
N GLY A 49 26.09 13.63 -2.04
CA GLY A 49 26.89 12.42 -2.16
C GLY A 49 26.27 11.42 -3.13
N VAL A 50 26.95 11.29 -4.28
CA VAL A 50 26.87 10.25 -5.33
C VAL A 50 25.49 9.94 -5.91
N ALA A 51 25.36 10.17 -7.22
CA ALA A 51 24.23 9.78 -8.08
C ALA A 51 24.14 8.26 -8.30
N GLU A 52 24.33 7.46 -7.25
CA GLU A 52 23.85 6.10 -7.25
C GLU A 52 22.45 6.19 -6.64
N SER A 53 21.45 6.14 -7.52
CA SER A 53 20.07 5.88 -7.12
C SER A 53 20.09 4.83 -6.02
N ILE A 54 19.49 5.12 -4.87
CA ILE A 54 19.16 4.06 -3.92
C ILE A 54 18.17 3.17 -4.67
N ILE A 55 18.70 2.15 -5.35
CA ILE A 55 17.91 1.05 -5.86
C ILE A 55 17.52 0.33 -4.59
N PHE A 56 16.29 0.53 -4.14
CA PHE A 56 15.66 -0.44 -3.28
C PHE A 56 15.54 -1.69 -4.13
N GLU A 57 16.58 -2.53 -4.12
CA GLU A 57 16.47 -3.91 -4.54
C GLU A 57 15.40 -4.49 -3.64
N SER A 58 14.18 -4.58 -4.17
CA SER A 58 13.13 -5.33 -3.53
C SER A 58 13.64 -6.76 -3.48
N TYR A 59 14.23 -7.17 -2.35
CA TYR A 59 14.54 -8.56 -2.00
C TYR A 59 13.30 -9.48 -1.98
N ARG A 60 12.21 -9.10 -2.66
CA ARG A 60 11.01 -9.92 -2.83
C ARG A 60 11.18 -11.02 -3.86
N ASP A 61 12.07 -10.87 -4.83
CA ASP A 61 12.17 -11.82 -5.94
C ASP A 61 13.09 -13.02 -5.63
N GLU A 62 13.96 -12.93 -4.61
CA GLU A 62 14.87 -14.02 -4.20
C GLU A 62 14.32 -14.90 -3.07
N LEU A 63 13.19 -14.53 -2.47
CA LEU A 63 12.53 -15.39 -1.48
C LEU A 63 11.70 -16.44 -2.21
N LEU A 64 12.34 -17.53 -2.62
CA LEU A 64 11.62 -18.75 -2.93
C LEU A 64 10.78 -19.12 -1.70
N PRO A 65 9.47 -19.38 -1.86
CA PRO A 65 8.69 -19.92 -0.76
C PRO A 65 9.41 -21.17 -0.23
N PRO A 66 9.52 -21.36 1.09
CA PRO A 66 10.14 -22.57 1.62
C PRO A 66 9.41 -23.79 1.04
N ASN A 67 10.16 -24.80 0.60
CA ASN A 67 9.56 -26.05 0.12
C ASN A 67 8.66 -26.60 1.25
N GLU A 68 7.36 -26.70 0.96
CA GLU A 68 6.44 -27.40 1.83
C GLU A 68 6.89 -28.87 1.87
N ILE A 69 7.23 -29.36 3.06
CA ILE A 69 7.54 -30.77 3.26
C ILE A 69 6.20 -31.50 3.13
N GLU A 70 5.97 -32.16 2.01
CA GLU A 70 4.86 -33.11 1.87
C GLU A 70 5.15 -34.31 2.77
N PHE A 71 4.27 -34.52 3.77
CA PHE A 71 4.28 -35.68 4.66
C PHE A 71 3.32 -36.75 4.16
#